data_AF-A0A9J5ZSV5-F1
#
_entry.id   AF-A0A9J5ZSV5-F1
#
_cell.length_a   1.000
_cell.length_b   1.000
_cell.length_c   1.000
_cell.angle_alpha   90.00
_cell.angle_beta   90.00
_cell.angle_gamma   90.00
#
_symmetry.space_group_name_H-M   'P 1'
#
loop_
_entity.id
_entity.type
_entity.pdbx_description
1 polymer ?
#
loop_
_entity_poly.entity_id
_entity_poly.type
_entity_poly.pdbx_seq_one_letter_code
_entity_poly.pdbx_strand_id
1 'polypeptide(L)'
;MRHLAHSGDRCASRLEAIVPGMIERALTAGVTPLSVSINALVARIAVCERGQGANDEVTTLKAGIVELRKDVDQLQCTNMSMIFGTVEIADMPAETDVPAATTGYEVRVKEVAAAESEAEID
;
A
#
# COMPACT_ATOMS: atom_id res chain seq x y z
N MET A 1 5.42 14.77 29.75
CA MET A 1 6.09 14.80 28.43
C MET A 1 5.58 13.77 27.39
N ARG A 2 4.80 12.73 27.77
CA ARG A 2 4.30 11.68 26.83
C ARG A 2 3.34 12.15 25.73
N HIS A 3 2.53 13.19 25.97
CA HIS A 3 1.52 13.66 25.01
C HIS A 3 2.10 14.35 23.76
N LEU A 4 3.28 14.98 23.88
CA LEU A 4 3.94 15.64 22.75
C LEU A 4 4.52 14.60 21.77
N ALA A 5 5.11 13.53 22.29
CA ALA A 5 5.61 12.42 21.47
C ALA A 5 4.46 11.69 20.73
N HIS A 6 3.32 11.49 21.39
CA HIS A 6 2.14 10.85 20.79
C HIS A 6 1.43 11.69 19.72
N SER A 7 1.50 13.03 19.81
CA SER A 7 0.92 13.92 18.80
C SER A 7 1.74 13.98 17.51
N GLY A 8 3.07 13.96 17.61
CA GLY A 8 3.97 13.95 16.45
C GLY A 8 3.77 12.70 15.60
N ASP A 9 3.67 11.55 16.27
CA ASP A 9 3.44 10.24 15.64
C ASP A 9 2.13 10.19 14.84
N ARG A 10 1.00 10.64 15.42
CA ARG A 10 -0.27 10.74 14.69
C ARG A 10 -0.23 11.68 13.48
N CYS A 11 0.50 12.78 13.57
CA CYS A 11 0.63 13.71 12.44
C CYS A 11 1.46 13.10 11.31
N ALA A 12 2.52 12.37 11.63
CA ALA A 12 3.33 11.63 10.66
C ALA A 12 2.47 10.57 9.93
N SER A 13 1.75 9.71 10.67
CA SER A 13 0.92 8.67 10.06
C SER A 13 -0.20 9.22 9.17
N ARG A 14 -0.79 10.36 9.53
CA ARG A 14 -1.81 11.02 8.68
C ARG A 14 -1.23 11.56 7.39
N LEU A 15 -0.02 12.11 7.42
CA LEU A 15 0.65 12.61 6.22
C LEU A 15 1.04 11.44 5.31
N GLU A 16 1.60 10.37 5.87
CA GLU A 16 1.95 9.14 5.15
C GLU A 16 0.74 8.51 4.46
N ALA A 17 -0.47 8.63 5.02
CA ALA A 17 -1.69 8.15 4.38
C ALA A 17 -2.22 9.08 3.26
N ILE A 18 -1.98 10.38 3.34
CA ILE A 18 -2.52 11.37 2.39
C ILE A 18 -1.62 11.53 1.15
N VAL A 19 -0.30 11.47 1.34
CA VAL A 19 0.69 11.68 0.27
C VAL A 19 0.48 10.72 -0.92
N PRO A 20 0.31 9.39 -0.72
CA PRO A 20 0.02 8.44 -1.80
C PRO A 20 -1.17 8.87 -2.67
N GLY A 21 -2.30 9.22 -2.05
CA GLY A 21 -3.51 9.62 -2.77
C GLY A 21 -3.39 10.98 -3.47
N MET A 22 -2.52 11.88 -3.01
CA MET A 22 -2.20 13.11 -3.74
C MET A 22 -1.37 12.83 -4.99
N ILE A 23 -0.37 11.97 -4.88
CA ILE A 23 0.50 11.57 -5.99
C ILE A 23 -0.30 10.83 -7.07
N GLU A 24 -1.15 9.87 -6.68
CA GLU A 24 -2.00 9.12 -7.61
C GLU A 24 -2.92 10.03 -8.43
N ARG A 25 -3.56 11.01 -7.76
CA ARG A 25 -4.44 11.98 -8.42
C ARG A 25 -3.67 12.89 -9.38
N ALA A 26 -2.51 13.41 -8.96
CA ALA A 26 -1.69 14.26 -9.80
C ALA A 26 -1.21 13.53 -11.06
N LEU A 27 -0.80 12.27 -10.92
CA LEU A 27 -0.31 11.46 -12.03
C LEU A 27 -1.45 11.02 -12.94
N THR A 28 -2.61 10.65 -12.40
CA THR A 28 -3.83 10.41 -13.20
C THR A 28 -4.22 11.64 -14.02
N ALA A 29 -4.19 12.83 -13.40
CA ALA A 29 -4.49 14.09 -14.06
C ALA A 29 -3.50 14.44 -15.17
N GLY A 30 -2.23 14.06 -15.04
CA GLY A 30 -1.20 14.26 -16.07
C GLY A 30 -1.24 13.24 -17.20
N VAL A 31 -1.46 11.96 -16.90
CA VAL A 31 -1.38 10.87 -17.87
C VAL A 31 -2.66 10.70 -18.69
N THR A 32 -3.83 11.02 -18.13
CA THR A 32 -5.11 10.93 -18.86
C THR A 32 -5.13 11.81 -20.13
N PRO A 33 -4.75 13.10 -20.09
CA PRO A 33 -4.64 13.92 -21.29
C PRO A 33 -3.65 13.39 -22.33
N LEU A 34 -2.54 12.76 -21.91
CA LEU A 34 -1.57 12.15 -22.82
C LEU A 34 -2.19 10.98 -23.59
N SER A 35 -2.89 10.08 -22.89
CA SER A 35 -3.59 8.95 -23.52
C SER A 35 -4.63 9.43 -24.54
N VAL A 36 -5.43 10.46 -24.20
CA VAL A 36 -6.38 11.07 -25.12
C VAL A 36 -5.68 11.65 -26.35
N SER A 37 -4.57 12.36 -26.16
CA SER A 37 -3.80 12.97 -27.26
C SER A 37 -3.20 11.92 -28.20
N ILE A 38 -2.68 10.82 -27.66
CA ILE A 38 -2.16 9.68 -28.43
C ILE A 38 -3.28 9.07 -29.28
N ASN A 39 -4.45 8.82 -28.70
CA ASN A 39 -5.60 8.27 -29.43
C ASN A 39 -6.07 9.21 -30.56
N ALA A 40 -6.11 10.52 -30.30
CA ALA A 40 -6.41 11.51 -31.32
C ALA A 40 -5.37 11.52 -32.46
N LEU A 41 -4.09 11.37 -32.13
CA LEU A 41 -3.01 11.29 -33.12
C LEU A 41 -3.12 10.02 -33.98
N VAL A 42 -3.42 8.87 -33.37
CA VAL A 42 -3.71 7.62 -34.10
C VAL A 42 -4.86 7.80 -35.09
N ALA A 43 -5.96 8.43 -34.66
CA ALA A 43 -7.10 8.70 -35.53
C ALA A 43 -6.74 9.62 -36.70
N ARG A 44 -5.95 10.68 -36.46
CA ARG A 44 -5.48 11.58 -37.51
C ARG A 44 -4.58 10.88 -38.52
N ILE A 45 -3.68 10.02 -38.06
CA ILE A 45 -2.82 9.21 -38.95
C ILE A 45 -3.67 8.29 -39.81
N ALA A 46 -4.68 7.62 -39.25
CA ALA A 46 -5.57 6.75 -40.02
C ALA A 46 -6.34 7.51 -41.12
N VAL A 47 -6.68 8.79 -40.88
CA VAL A 47 -7.27 9.66 -41.90
C VAL A 47 -6.25 10.02 -42.98
N CYS A 48 -5.01 10.37 -42.61
CA CYS A 48 -3.94 10.69 -43.56
C CYS A 48 -3.58 9.49 -44.44
N GLU A 49 -3.43 8.28 -43.87
CA GLU A 49 -3.14 7.04 -44.60
C GLU A 49 -4.18 6.74 -45.68
N ARG A 50 -5.46 7.04 -45.40
CA ARG A 50 -6.55 6.85 -46.36
C ARG A 50 -6.47 7.81 -47.54
N GLY A 51 -6.03 9.05 -47.30
CA GLY A 51 -5.96 10.10 -48.32
C GLY A 51 -4.69 10.05 -49.17
N GLN A 52 -3.56 9.67 -48.57
CA GLN A 52 -2.24 9.77 -49.18
C GLN A 52 -1.62 8.40 -49.53
N GLY A 53 -2.24 7.30 -49.09
CA GLY A 53 -1.66 5.97 -49.15
C GLY A 53 -0.64 5.73 -48.03
N ALA A 54 -0.15 4.48 -47.94
CA ALA A 54 0.91 4.13 -47.01
C ALA A 54 2.23 4.73 -47.50
N ASN A 55 2.84 5.60 -46.70
CA ASN A 55 4.19 6.11 -46.92
C ASN A 55 5.10 5.66 -45.76
N ASP A 56 6.41 5.62 -46.00
CA ASP A 56 7.38 5.09 -45.04
C ASP A 56 7.46 5.97 -43.78
N GLU A 57 7.27 7.29 -43.92
CA GLU A 57 7.28 8.26 -42.82
C GLU A 57 6.10 8.05 -41.85
N VAL A 58 4.89 7.88 -42.36
CA VAL A 58 3.67 7.62 -41.59
C VAL A 58 3.73 6.26 -40.94
N THR A 59 4.30 5.26 -41.63
CA THR A 59 4.54 3.93 -41.05
C THR A 59 5.52 4.02 -39.87
N THR A 60 6.60 4.78 -40.02
CA THR A 60 7.60 5.01 -38.97
C THR A 60 6.99 5.78 -37.79
N LEU A 61 6.23 6.85 -38.06
CA LEU A 61 5.53 7.64 -37.05
C LEU A 61 4.53 6.78 -36.26
N LYS A 62 3.77 5.93 -36.95
CA LYS A 62 2.81 5.00 -36.33
C LYS A 62 3.50 4.00 -35.43
N ALA A 63 4.63 3.44 -35.84
CA ALA A 63 5.45 2.57 -34.99
C ALA A 63 5.93 3.31 -33.73
N GLY A 64 6.41 4.55 -33.87
CA GLY A 64 6.81 5.38 -32.72
C GLY A 64 5.65 5.66 -31.76
N ILE A 65 4.44 5.87 -32.26
CA ILE A 65 3.24 6.07 -31.43
C ILE A 65 2.83 4.79 -30.71
N VAL A 66 3.02 3.62 -31.32
CA VAL A 66 2.79 2.33 -30.65
C VAL A 66 3.76 2.16 -29.47
N GLU A 67 5.05 2.49 -29.64
CA GLU A 67 6.00 2.47 -28.52
C GLU A 67 5.62 3.49 -27.45
N LEU A 68 5.32 4.74 -27.82
CA LEU A 68 4.89 5.76 -26.86
C LEU A 68 3.64 5.34 -26.08
N ARG A 69 2.70 4.63 -26.71
CA ARG A 69 1.53 4.10 -26.03
C ARG A 69 1.91 3.07 -24.98
N LYS A 70 2.85 2.16 -25.29
CA LYS A 70 3.38 1.19 -24.31
C LYS A 70 4.02 1.90 -23.12
N ASP A 71 4.79 2.95 -23.37
CA ASP A 71 5.43 3.73 -22.30
C ASP A 71 4.40 4.41 -21.39
N VAL A 72 3.35 4.99 -21.98
CA VAL A 72 2.25 5.60 -21.23
C VAL A 72 1.45 4.56 -20.44
N ASP A 73 1.16 3.40 -21.03
CA ASP A 73 0.47 2.30 -20.36
C ASP A 73 1.33 1.74 -19.21
N GLN A 74 2.65 1.63 -19.40
CA GLN A 74 3.59 1.26 -18.35
C GLN A 74 3.60 2.29 -17.22
N LEU A 75 3.62 3.59 -17.56
CA LEU A 75 3.57 4.67 -16.57
C LEU A 75 2.28 4.60 -15.73
N GLN A 76 1.15 4.26 -16.33
CA GLN A 76 -0.10 4.02 -15.58
C GLN A 76 0.01 2.81 -14.64
N CYS A 77 0.56 1.69 -15.12
CA CYS A 77 0.67 0.44 -14.35
C CYS A 77 1.68 0.53 -13.19
N THR A 78 2.89 1.01 -13.46
CA THR A 78 3.99 1.10 -12.49
C THR A 78 3.65 2.05 -11.34
N ASN A 79 3.02 3.17 -11.66
CA ASN A 79 2.71 4.19 -10.68
C ASN A 79 1.64 3.74 -9.67
N MET A 80 0.62 2.99 -10.12
CA MET A 80 -0.40 2.47 -9.23
C MET A 80 0.14 1.32 -8.33
N SER A 81 1.05 0.49 -8.85
CA SER A 81 1.56 -0.66 -8.09
C SER A 81 2.73 -0.33 -7.15
N MET A 82 3.57 0.67 -7.44
CA MET A 82 4.76 0.97 -6.63
C MET A 82 4.50 1.96 -5.49
N ILE A 83 3.51 2.85 -5.62
CA ILE A 83 3.13 3.79 -4.54
C ILE A 83 2.61 3.04 -3.31
N PHE A 84 1.94 1.90 -3.51
CA PHE A 84 1.41 1.06 -2.44
C PHE A 84 2.33 -0.12 -2.12
N GLY A 85 3.66 0.07 -2.26
CA GLY A 85 4.68 -0.96 -2.10
C GLY A 85 4.25 -2.07 -1.14
N THR A 86 4.18 -3.29 -1.66
CA THR A 86 4.01 -4.51 -0.90
C THR A 86 5.00 -4.52 0.25
N VAL A 87 4.57 -4.03 1.42
CA VAL A 87 5.26 -4.32 2.66
C VAL A 87 4.93 -5.78 2.91
N GLU A 88 5.71 -6.68 2.30
CA GLU A 88 5.86 -8.02 2.83
C GLU A 88 6.59 -7.81 4.17
N ILE A 89 5.81 -7.54 5.21
CA ILE A 89 6.28 -7.64 6.59
C ILE A 89 6.57 -9.12 6.74
N ALA A 90 7.80 -9.54 6.43
CA ALA A 90 8.27 -10.86 6.79
C ALA A 90 8.03 -10.98 8.30
N ASP A 91 7.06 -11.81 8.66
CA ASP A 91 6.65 -12.06 10.03
C ASP A 91 7.92 -12.44 10.79
N MET A 92 8.41 -11.53 11.63
CA MET A 92 9.61 -11.77 12.42
C MET A 92 9.24 -12.93 13.35
N PRO A 93 9.94 -14.08 13.30
CA PRO A 93 9.53 -15.23 14.09
C PRO A 93 9.50 -14.80 15.55
N ALA A 94 8.40 -15.12 16.22
CA ALA A 94 8.27 -14.96 17.66
C ALA A 94 9.26 -15.92 18.34
N GLU A 95 10.54 -15.56 18.35
CA GLU A 95 11.48 -16.05 19.36
C GLU A 95 11.12 -15.36 20.66
N THR A 96 10.04 -15.84 21.27
CA THR A 96 9.85 -15.67 22.70
C THR A 96 9.60 -17.06 23.25
N ASP A 97 10.72 -17.72 23.52
CA ASP A 97 10.81 -18.88 24.40
C ASP A 97 10.38 -18.44 25.81
N VAL A 98 9.07 -18.25 26.00
CA VAL A 98 8.46 -18.18 27.32
C VAL A 98 8.04 -19.60 27.64
N PRO A 99 8.65 -20.29 28.62
CA PRO A 99 8.17 -21.59 29.02
C PRO A 99 6.79 -21.37 29.65
N ALA A 100 5.76 -21.85 28.95
CA ALA A 100 4.43 -21.98 29.49
C ALA A 100 4.53 -22.86 30.75
N ALA A 101 4.27 -22.27 31.91
CA ALA A 101 4.20 -23.00 33.17
C ALA A 101 2.99 -23.95 33.11
N THR A 102 3.26 -25.20 32.77
CA THR A 102 2.29 -26.28 32.71
C THR A 102 1.84 -26.65 34.12
N THR A 103 0.54 -26.50 34.34
CA THR A 103 -0.26 -27.07 35.42
C THR A 103 0.09 -28.54 35.68
N GLY A 104 0.59 -28.83 36.88
CA GLY A 104 0.79 -30.19 37.40
C GLY A 104 0.27 -30.30 38.82
N TYR A 105 -0.97 -30.77 38.94
CA TYR A 105 -1.66 -31.06 40.20
C TYR A 105 -1.01 -32.24 40.93
N GLU A 106 -0.51 -32.02 42.16
CA GLU A 106 -0.39 -33.10 43.15
C GLU A 106 -0.86 -32.64 44.53
N VAL A 107 -1.98 -33.24 44.92
CA VAL A 107 -2.60 -33.25 46.25
C VAL A 107 -1.61 -33.68 47.33
N ARG A 108 -1.50 -32.87 48.39
CA ARG A 108 -1.14 -33.37 49.72
C ARG A 108 -2.02 -32.72 50.78
N VAL A 109 -3.02 -33.47 51.19
CA VAL A 109 -3.81 -33.22 52.41
C VAL A 109 -2.93 -33.50 53.63
N LYS A 110 -2.83 -32.53 54.55
CA LYS A 110 -2.70 -32.76 55.99
C LYS A 110 -3.01 -31.47 56.77
N GLU A 111 -4.30 -31.31 57.03
CA GLU A 111 -4.93 -31.14 58.36
C GLU A 111 -4.07 -30.56 59.51
N VAL A 112 -4.52 -29.46 60.13
CA VAL A 112 -5.16 -29.40 61.48
C VAL A 112 -5.12 -27.96 62.05
N ALA A 113 -6.27 -27.57 62.64
CA ALA A 113 -6.56 -26.51 63.64
C ALA A 113 -6.41 -25.03 63.23
N ALA A 114 -7.50 -24.28 63.03
CA ALA A 114 -8.47 -23.76 64.01
C ALA A 114 -7.96 -22.51 64.77
N ALA A 115 -8.50 -21.35 64.40
CA ALA A 115 -8.92 -20.29 65.32
C ALA A 115 -9.79 -19.28 64.55
N GLU A 116 -11.06 -19.21 64.95
CA GLU A 116 -12.02 -18.15 64.61
C GLU A 116 -11.54 -16.78 65.10
N SER A 117 -11.89 -15.72 64.37
CA SER A 117 -12.22 -14.43 64.98
C SER A 117 -13.05 -13.63 64.00
N GLU A 118 -14.29 -13.37 64.39
CA GLU A 118 -15.25 -12.50 63.74
C GLU A 118 -14.92 -11.01 63.95
N ALA A 119 -15.48 -10.21 63.03
CA ALA A 119 -15.92 -8.81 63.06
C ALA A 119 -15.50 -7.85 64.19
N GLU A 120 -15.22 -6.59 63.83
CA GLU A 120 -16.10 -5.44 64.10
C GLU A 120 -15.50 -4.17 63.45
N ILE A 121 -16.32 -3.42 62.72
CA ILE A 121 -16.00 -2.09 62.18
C ILE A 121 -17.13 -1.17 62.61
N ASP A 122 -16.81 -0.20 63.47
CA ASP A 122 -17.40 1.14 63.50
C ASP A 122 -16.36 2.13 64.04
#